data_AF-A0A5J4QAS6-F1
#
_entry.id   AF-A0A5J4QAS6-F1
#
_cell.length_a   1.000
_cell.length_b   1.000
_cell.length_c   1.000
_cell.angle_alpha   90.00
_cell.angle_beta   90.00
_cell.angle_gamma   90.00
#
_symmetry.space_group_name_H-M   'P 1'
#
loop_
_entity.id
_entity.type
_entity.pdbx_description
1 polymer ?
#
loop_
_entity_poly.entity_id
_entity_poly.type
_entity_poly.pdbx_seq_one_letter_code
_entity_poly.pdbx_strand_id
1 'polypeptide(L)'
;MLKVQDERIRKIVEAVKEAGIYDETVFIITSDHGGIDKGHGGKTILEMETPFIISGKGIKKGLVFDESMMQFDIAPTIASIFRLETPQVWIGRPMKQVFVEP
;
A
#
# COMPACT_ATOMS: atom_id res chain seq x y z
N MET A 1 8.25 -11.28 15.46
CA MET A 1 7.17 -11.40 14.47
C MET A 1 7.45 -10.58 13.22
N LEU A 2 7.69 -9.26 13.31
CA LEU A 2 7.95 -8.41 12.14
C LEU A 2 9.13 -8.86 11.27
N LYS A 3 10.27 -9.24 11.86
CA LYS A 3 11.42 -9.79 11.11
C LYS A 3 11.08 -11.00 10.23
N VAL A 4 10.17 -11.86 10.71
CA VAL A 4 9.73 -13.05 9.95
C VAL A 4 8.81 -12.67 8.80
N GLN A 5 8.00 -11.61 8.96
CA GLN A 5 7.17 -11.10 7.87
C GLN A 5 8.02 -10.37 6.83
N ASP A 6 9.02 -9.60 7.26
CA ASP A 6 10.01 -8.96 6.38
C ASP A 6 10.76 -10.00 5.51
N GLU A 7 11.21 -11.11 6.12
CA GLU A 7 11.79 -12.26 5.44
C GLU A 7 10.84 -12.87 4.38
N ARG A 8 9.53 -12.88 4.65
CA ARG A 8 8.52 -13.38 3.70
C ARG A 8 8.27 -12.40 2.56
N ILE A 9 8.28 -11.10 2.85
CA ILE A 9 8.20 -10.05 1.82
C ILE A 9 9.40 -10.18 0.88
N ARG A 10 10.62 -10.39 1.42
CA ARG A 10 11.82 -10.66 0.61
C ARG A 10 11.61 -11.82 -0.36
N LYS A 11 11.03 -12.94 0.07
CA LYS A 11 10.75 -14.09 -0.80
C LYS A 11 9.79 -13.77 -1.94
N ILE A 12 8.76 -12.94 -1.68
CA ILE A 12 7.84 -12.49 -2.73
C ILE A 12 8.59 -11.61 -3.73
N VAL A 13 9.39 -10.67 -3.26
CA VAL A 13 10.20 -9.80 -4.13
C VAL A 13 11.19 -10.60 -4.99
N GLU A 14 11.85 -11.61 -4.41
CA GLU A 14 12.76 -12.51 -5.14
C GLU A 14 12.01 -13.32 -6.21
N ALA A 15 10.86 -13.90 -5.88
CA ALA A 15 10.05 -14.65 -6.84
C ALA A 15 9.59 -13.77 -8.03
N VAL A 16 9.21 -12.52 -7.77
CA VAL A 16 8.85 -11.56 -8.83
C VAL A 16 10.05 -11.22 -9.72
N LYS A 17 11.26 -11.12 -9.15
CA LYS A 17 12.51 -10.93 -9.92
C LYS A 17 12.85 -12.15 -10.78
N GLU A 18 12.77 -13.34 -10.21
CA GLU A 18 13.02 -14.60 -10.92
C GLU A 18 12.04 -14.81 -12.07
N ALA A 19 10.78 -14.40 -11.89
CA ALA A 19 9.76 -14.44 -12.94
C ALA A 19 9.96 -13.38 -14.05
N GLY A 20 10.92 -12.45 -13.89
CA GLY A 20 11.24 -11.43 -14.89
C GLY A 20 10.23 -10.28 -14.98
N ILE A 21 9.34 -10.12 -13.99
CA ILE A 21 8.26 -9.12 -13.99
C ILE A 21 8.47 -7.99 -12.97
N TYR A 22 9.64 -7.92 -12.34
CA TYR A 22 9.93 -6.95 -11.26
C TYR A 22 9.76 -5.49 -11.69
N ASP A 23 10.29 -5.12 -12.86
CA ASP A 23 10.21 -3.75 -13.37
C ASP A 23 8.80 -3.35 -13.84
N GLU A 24 7.86 -4.31 -13.92
CA GLU A 24 6.46 -4.10 -14.28
C GLU A 24 5.50 -4.35 -13.11
N THR A 25 6.03 -4.61 -11.91
CA THR A 25 5.24 -4.87 -10.71
C THR A 25 5.20 -3.63 -9.83
N VAL A 26 4.02 -3.35 -9.27
CA VAL A 26 3.85 -2.41 -8.15
C VAL A 26 3.61 -3.20 -6.87
N PHE A 27 4.42 -2.94 -5.86
CA PHE A 27 4.27 -3.47 -4.51
C PHE A 27 3.53 -2.45 -3.64
N ILE A 28 2.52 -2.92 -2.92
CA ILE A 28 1.83 -2.17 -1.87
C ILE A 28 1.93 -2.99 -0.58
N ILE A 29 2.46 -2.39 0.47
CA ILE A 29 2.56 -2.99 1.82
C ILE A 29 1.69 -2.15 2.75
N THR A 30 0.73 -2.80 3.40
CA THR A 30 -0.16 -2.18 4.37
C THR A 30 -0.44 -3.15 5.54
N SER A 31 -1.10 -2.66 6.59
CA SER A 31 -1.74 -3.46 7.64
C SER A 31 -3.25 -3.30 7.55
N ASP A 32 -4.07 -4.16 8.16
CA ASP A 32 -5.51 -3.96 8.28
C ASP A 32 -5.86 -2.95 9.39
N HIS A 33 -5.19 -3.08 10.54
CA HIS A 33 -5.25 -2.18 11.68
C HIS A 33 -3.90 -2.14 12.40
N GLY A 34 -3.74 -1.18 13.32
CA GLY A 34 -2.63 -1.14 14.28
C GLY A 34 -2.87 -2.09 15.46
N GLY A 35 -2.16 -1.87 16.56
CA GLY A 35 -2.31 -2.73 17.74
C GLY A 35 -1.53 -2.24 18.97
N ILE A 36 -1.95 -2.70 20.14
CA ILE A 36 -1.31 -2.44 21.42
C ILE A 36 -0.98 -3.80 22.06
N ASP A 37 0.30 -4.08 22.25
CA ASP A 37 0.83 -5.38 22.70
C ASP A 37 0.35 -6.57 21.87
N LYS A 38 -0.74 -7.22 22.31
CA LYS A 38 -1.39 -8.36 21.65
C LYS A 38 -2.88 -8.10 21.35
N GLY A 39 -3.39 -6.92 21.66
CA GLY A 39 -4.76 -6.49 21.40
C GLY A 39 -4.86 -5.59 20.16
N HIS A 40 -6.04 -5.56 19.57
CA HIS A 40 -6.40 -4.68 18.45
C HIS A 40 -7.92 -4.45 18.42
N GLY A 41 -8.37 -3.52 17.56
CA GLY A 41 -9.79 -3.25 17.32
C GLY A 41 -10.38 -2.08 18.11
N GLY A 42 -9.55 -1.36 18.87
CA GLY A 42 -9.91 -0.08 19.45
C GLY A 42 -9.92 1.07 18.43
N LYS A 43 -10.15 2.28 18.93
CA LYS A 43 -10.22 3.52 18.13
C LYS A 43 -9.10 4.50 18.48
N THR A 44 -8.04 4.00 19.11
CA THR A 44 -6.86 4.82 19.41
C THR A 44 -6.06 5.05 18.13
N ILE A 45 -5.27 6.13 18.08
CA ILE A 45 -4.43 6.39 16.91
C ILE A 45 -3.47 5.23 16.63
N LEU A 46 -2.91 4.61 17.69
CA LEU A 46 -2.03 3.44 17.59
C LEU A 46 -2.69 2.21 16.94
N GLU A 47 -4.02 2.14 16.96
CA GLU A 47 -4.79 1.03 16.39
C GLU A 47 -5.42 1.39 15.03
N MET A 48 -5.53 2.67 14.70
CA MET A 48 -6.08 3.14 13.42
C MET A 48 -5.00 3.54 12.41
N GLU A 49 -3.86 4.02 12.88
CA GLU A 49 -2.72 4.37 12.04
C GLU A 49 -2.00 3.11 11.59
N THR A 50 -1.96 2.90 10.28
CA THR A 50 -1.34 1.74 9.65
C THR A 50 -0.29 2.19 8.65
N PRO A 51 0.76 1.37 8.41
CA PRO A 51 1.72 1.69 7.38
C PRO A 51 1.04 1.64 6.01
N PHE A 52 1.40 2.55 5.11
CA PHE A 52 1.15 2.43 3.69
C PHE A 52 2.45 2.70 2.94
N ILE A 53 2.98 1.70 2.26
CA ILE A 53 4.19 1.79 1.44
C ILE A 53 3.83 1.34 0.04
N ILE A 54 4.18 2.14 -0.97
CA ILE A 54 3.96 1.83 -2.38
C ILE A 54 5.26 2.04 -3.17
N SER A 55 5.60 1.09 -4.04
CA SER A 55 6.83 1.13 -4.85
C SER A 55 6.70 0.33 -6.13
N GLY A 56 7.18 0.86 -7.24
CA GLY A 56 7.17 0.17 -8.53
C GLY A 56 7.10 1.12 -9.73
N LYS A 57 6.79 0.57 -10.90
CA LYS A 57 6.63 1.33 -12.15
C LYS A 57 5.59 2.45 -11.99
N GLY A 58 5.95 3.67 -12.37
CA GLY A 58 5.06 4.84 -12.33
C GLY A 58 4.86 5.46 -10.94
N ILE A 59 5.49 4.94 -9.88
CA ILE A 59 5.42 5.48 -8.51
C ILE A 59 6.64 6.37 -8.23
N LYS A 60 6.42 7.53 -7.59
CA LYS A 60 7.49 8.45 -7.19
C LYS A 60 8.43 7.79 -6.18
N LYS A 61 9.74 7.93 -6.41
CA LYS A 61 10.78 7.41 -5.48
C LYS A 61 11.02 8.40 -4.34
N GLY A 62 11.13 7.88 -3.11
CA GLY A 62 11.49 8.65 -1.93
C GLY A 62 10.42 9.66 -1.47
N LEU A 63 9.20 9.58 -2.00
CA LEU A 63 8.09 10.41 -1.54
C LEU A 63 7.68 9.98 -0.13
N VAL A 64 7.68 10.95 0.78
CA VAL A 64 6.95 10.89 2.04
C VAL A 64 5.84 11.94 1.93
N PHE A 65 4.63 11.59 2.34
CA PHE A 65 3.47 12.46 2.23
C PHE A 65 2.75 12.53 3.58
N ASP A 66 2.25 13.72 3.93
CA ASP A 66 1.59 14.00 5.22
C ASP A 66 0.07 14.04 5.09
N GLU A 67 -0.44 13.97 3.85
CA GLU A 67 -1.86 13.91 3.56
C GLU A 67 -2.51 12.67 4.18
N SER A 68 -3.71 12.86 4.72
CA SER A 68 -4.46 11.75 5.30
C SER A 68 -4.85 10.74 4.23
N MET A 69 -4.60 9.47 4.56
CA MET A 69 -5.04 8.33 3.77
C MET A 69 -5.92 7.43 4.64
N MET A 70 -6.96 6.88 4.04
CA MET A 70 -7.81 5.87 4.64
C MET A 70 -7.56 4.51 3.96
N GLN A 71 -7.81 3.41 4.68
CA GLN A 71 -7.66 2.06 4.12
C GLN A 71 -8.45 1.85 2.81
N PHE A 72 -9.64 2.45 2.73
CA PHE A 72 -10.48 2.36 1.54
C PHE A 72 -9.96 3.18 0.34
N ASP A 73 -8.92 4.01 0.51
CA ASP A 73 -8.25 4.72 -0.58
C ASP A 73 -7.25 3.81 -1.34
N ILE A 74 -6.90 2.65 -0.78
CA ILE A 74 -6.02 1.68 -1.42
C ILE A 74 -6.67 1.13 -2.71
N ALA A 75 -7.94 0.75 -2.65
CA ALA A 75 -8.67 0.19 -3.80
C ALA A 75 -8.71 1.15 -5.03
N PRO A 76 -9.13 2.42 -4.91
CA PRO A 76 -9.09 3.36 -6.03
C PRO A 76 -7.66 3.73 -6.46
N THR A 77 -6.68 3.69 -5.54
CA THR A 77 -5.26 3.83 -5.91
C THR A 77 -4.81 2.68 -6.80
N ILE A 78 -5.18 1.44 -6.49
CA ILE A 78 -4.91 0.27 -7.35
C ILE A 78 -5.62 0.40 -8.70
N ALA A 79 -6.89 0.82 -8.72
CA ALA A 79 -7.61 1.07 -9.98
C ALA A 79 -6.86 2.08 -10.86
N SER A 80 -6.27 3.12 -10.26
CA SER A 80 -5.49 4.13 -10.99
C SER A 80 -4.21 3.57 -11.61
N ILE A 81 -3.51 2.65 -10.93
CA ILE A 81 -2.34 1.93 -11.49
C ILE A 81 -2.69 1.27 -12.83
N PHE A 82 -3.86 0.64 -12.89
CA PHE A 82 -4.35 -0.08 -14.07
C PHE A 82 -5.20 0.77 -15.02
N ARG A 83 -5.36 2.08 -14.74
CA ARG A 83 -6.21 3.00 -15.51
C ARG A 83 -7.65 2.52 -15.64
N LEU A 84 -8.19 1.97 -14.56
CA LEU A 84 -9.55 1.48 -14.47
C LEU A 84 -10.48 2.55 -13.89
N GLU A 85 -11.75 2.50 -14.30
CA GLU A 85 -12.79 3.30 -13.66
C GLU A 85 -13.16 2.70 -12.30
N THR A 86 -13.30 3.56 -11.30
CA THR A 86 -13.72 3.14 -9.96
C THR A 86 -15.24 2.98 -9.90
N PRO A 87 -15.78 1.89 -9.33
CA PRO A 87 -17.22 1.74 -9.12
C PRO A 87 -17.82 2.90 -8.32
N GLN A 88 -19.04 3.32 -8.68
CA GLN A 88 -19.74 4.43 -8.01
C GLN A 88 -19.86 4.23 -6.48
N VAL A 89 -20.02 2.98 -6.02
CA VAL A 89 -20.22 2.64 -4.60
C VAL A 89 -18.95 2.84 -3.75
N TRP A 90 -17.77 3.01 -4.35
CA TRP A 90 -16.55 3.28 -3.60
C TRP A 90 -16.57 4.71 -3.06
N ILE A 91 -16.25 4.84 -1.77
CA ILE A 91 -16.14 6.15 -1.09
C ILE A 91 -14.70 6.67 -1.04
N GLY A 92 -13.72 5.79 -1.30
CA GLY A 92 -12.32 6.14 -1.31
C GLY A 92 -11.91 6.97 -2.52
N ARG A 93 -10.77 7.64 -2.42
CA ARG A 93 -10.18 8.44 -3.48
C ARG A 93 -8.78 7.92 -3.79
N PRO A 94 -8.36 7.93 -5.07
CA PRO A 94 -7.01 7.50 -5.41
C PRO A 94 -5.99 8.47 -4.83
N MET A 95 -4.90 7.95 -4.27
CA MET A 95 -3.77 8.73 -3.76
C MET A 95 -2.91 9.24 -4.92
N LYS A 96 -3.44 10.17 -5.70
CA LYS A 96 -2.83 10.64 -6.97
C LYS A 96 -1.41 11.17 -6.80
N GLN A 97 -1.09 11.72 -5.64
CA GLN A 97 0.23 12.28 -5.36
C GLN A 97 1.36 11.25 -5.45
N VAL A 98 1.07 9.95 -5.30
CA VAL A 98 2.08 8.87 -5.36
C VAL A 98 2.60 8.61 -6.78
N PHE A 99 1.88 9.04 -7.82
CA PHE A 99 2.25 8.79 -9.22
C PHE A 99 3.22 9.85 -9.75
N VAL A 100 4.13 9.44 -10.65
CA VAL A 100 5.09 10.34 -11.32
C VAL A 100 4.37 11.30 -12.27
N GLU A 101 3.34 10.81 -12.95
CA GLU A 101 2.42 11.60 -13.79
C GLU A 101 0.99 11.40 -13.26
N PRO A 102 0.23 12.48 -13.02
CA PRO A 102 -1.10 12.42 -12.43
C PRO A 102 -2.20 11.85 -13.35
#